data_AF-G8Y819-F1
#
_entry.id   AF-G8Y819-F1
#
_cell.length_a   1.000
_cell.length_b   1.000
_cell.length_c   1.000
_cell.angle_alpha   90.00
_cell.angle_beta   90.00
_cell.angle_gamma   90.00
#
_symmetry.space_group_name_H-M   'P 1'
#
loop_
_entity.id
_entity.type
_entity.pdbx_description
1 polymer ?
#
loop_
_entity_poly.entity_id
_entity_poly.type
_entity_poly.pdbx_seq_one_letter_code
_entity_poly.pdbx_strand_id
1 'polypeptide(L)'
;MKVTIRLSTEHRYSVSIPDNSTVEDLRNGARVACPSDVVVPEDFKLIYNGAKLTPLDQTLESFGMSPNDEEEIQVILMSDGSDTPHATTPRSSPSLPASNGQNAASGVSKKSKKKNRCSFKSCSSAALRMVGNCSHCQGKFCAKHRLLEDHFCQGLQYCKDNAHERNAMKLESERTITSKV
;
A
#
# COMPACT_ATOMS: atom_id res chain seq x y z
N MET A 1 11.68 2.11 29.35
CA MET A 1 11.87 1.17 28.23
C MET A 1 12.81 1.70 27.14
N LYS A 2 13.72 0.88 26.58
CA LYS A 2 14.58 1.23 25.43
C LYS A 2 14.02 0.61 24.15
N VAL A 3 13.71 1.44 23.15
CA VAL A 3 13.12 1.01 21.89
C VAL A 3 14.07 1.34 20.75
N THR A 4 14.40 0.37 19.91
CA THR A 4 15.23 0.56 18.72
C THR A 4 14.35 0.73 17.50
N ILE A 5 14.43 1.89 16.88
CA ILE A 5 13.65 2.26 15.70
C ILE A 5 14.51 2.02 14.46
N ARG A 6 13.98 1.24 13.53
CA ARG A 6 14.58 0.94 12.24
C ARG A 6 13.80 1.64 11.13
N LEU A 7 14.49 2.51 10.41
CA LEU A 7 13.98 3.15 9.19
C LEU A 7 14.02 2.17 8.00
N SER A 8 13.21 2.45 6.98
CA SER A 8 13.26 1.76 5.69
C SER A 8 14.62 1.89 4.98
N THR A 9 15.36 2.96 5.27
CA THR A 9 16.71 3.26 4.76
C THR A 9 17.84 2.58 5.56
N GLU A 10 17.52 1.50 6.28
CA GLU A 10 18.43 0.71 7.13
C GLU A 10 19.03 1.43 8.33
N HIS A 11 18.75 2.72 8.51
CA HIS A 11 19.19 3.49 9.68
C HIS A 11 18.48 3.00 10.94
N ARG A 12 19.25 2.83 12.03
CA ARG A 12 18.76 2.37 13.33
C ARG A 12 19.15 3.37 14.40
N TYR A 13 18.21 3.72 15.27
CA TYR A 13 18.44 4.60 16.40
C TYR A 13 17.60 4.16 17.59
N SER A 14 18.09 4.39 18.80
CA SER A 14 17.40 3.98 20.03
C SER A 14 16.79 5.18 20.75
N VAL A 15 15.56 5.01 21.23
CA VAL A 15 14.82 6.00 22.02
C VAL A 15 14.49 5.41 23.39
N SER A 16 14.79 6.16 24.45
CA SER A 16 14.40 5.82 25.82
C SER A 16 13.08 6.53 26.15
N ILE A 17 12.04 5.76 26.48
CA ILE A 17 10.69 6.26 26.78
C ILE A 17 10.22 5.65 28.11
N PRO A 18 9.50 6.39 28.96
CA PRO A 18 8.89 5.85 30.18
C PRO A 18 7.89 4.72 29.88
N ASP A 19 7.65 3.86 30.86
CA ASP A 19 6.91 2.61 30.66
C ASP A 19 5.40 2.83 30.46
N ASN A 20 4.83 3.87 31.09
CA ASN A 20 3.44 4.30 30.88
C ASN A 20 3.29 5.29 29.71
N SER A 21 4.00 5.04 28.61
CA SER A 21 3.91 5.88 27.41
C SER A 21 2.86 5.37 26.44
N THR A 22 2.32 6.31 25.67
CA THR A 22 1.37 6.02 24.59
C THR A 22 2.09 5.80 23.26
N VAL A 23 1.37 5.27 22.26
CA VAL A 23 1.87 5.20 20.87
C VAL A 23 2.18 6.60 20.32
N GLU A 24 1.46 7.63 20.76
CA GLU A 24 1.75 9.03 20.42
C GLU A 24 3.09 9.52 21.01
N ASP A 25 3.41 9.18 22.25
CA ASP A 25 4.71 9.51 22.85
C ASP A 25 5.86 8.80 22.13
N LEU A 26 5.66 7.55 21.72
CA LEU A 26 6.63 6.83 20.88
C LEU A 26 6.79 7.46 19.49
N ARG A 27 5.70 7.94 18.89
CA ARG A 27 5.72 8.70 17.63
C ARG A 27 6.52 9.99 17.79
N ASN A 28 6.27 10.75 18.86
CA ASN A 28 6.99 11.99 19.14
C ASN A 28 8.48 11.73 19.43
N GLY A 29 8.79 10.69 20.21
CA GLY A 29 10.16 10.26 20.48
C GLY A 29 10.90 9.81 19.20
N ALA A 30 10.20 9.10 18.30
CA ALA A 30 10.75 8.71 17.01
C ALA A 30 11.11 9.92 16.12
N ARG A 31 10.28 10.97 16.15
CA ARG A 31 10.52 12.22 15.40
C ARG A 31 11.73 12.98 15.96
N VAL A 32 11.82 13.11 17.28
CA VAL A 32 12.87 13.90 17.96
C VAL A 32 14.23 13.20 17.89
N ALA A 33 14.25 11.87 18.00
CA ALA A 33 15.49 11.10 17.97
C ALA A 33 15.96 10.75 16.55
N CYS A 34 15.25 11.20 15.51
CA CYS A 34 15.68 11.00 14.14
C CYS A 34 16.95 11.82 13.87
N PRO A 35 18.01 11.21 13.31
CA PRO A 35 19.21 11.95 12.93
C PRO A 35 18.85 13.01 11.88
N SER A 36 19.43 14.20 12.01
CA SER A 36 19.16 15.39 11.18
C SER A 36 19.43 15.22 9.67
N ASP A 37 19.98 14.07 9.26
CA ASP A 37 20.23 13.70 7.88
C ASP A 37 18.99 13.06 7.20
N VAL A 38 17.98 12.68 7.97
CA VAL A 38 16.76 12.00 7.48
C VAL A 38 15.52 12.87 7.71
N VAL A 39 14.92 13.34 6.63
CA VAL A 39 13.63 14.04 6.69
C VAL A 39 12.51 13.01 6.83
N VAL A 40 11.99 12.85 8.06
CA VAL A 40 10.82 12.01 8.32
C VAL A 40 9.55 12.82 7.98
N PRO A 41 8.69 12.35 7.07
CA PRO A 41 7.40 13.00 6.78
C PRO A 41 6.50 13.05 8.02
N GLU A 42 5.60 14.02 8.12
CA GLU A 42 4.69 14.12 9.28
C GLU A 42 3.76 12.91 9.42
N ASP A 43 3.40 12.29 8.29
CA ASP A 43 2.63 11.05 8.22
C ASP A 43 3.56 9.83 8.10
N PHE A 44 4.02 9.31 9.24
CA PHE A 44 4.74 8.05 9.31
C PHE A 44 4.00 7.02 10.15
N LYS A 45 4.17 5.76 9.77
CA LYS A 45 3.53 4.60 10.40
C LYS A 45 4.57 3.84 11.20
N LEU A 46 4.26 3.54 12.45
CA LEU A 46 5.07 2.67 13.30
C LEU A 46 4.49 1.26 13.29
N ILE A 47 5.36 0.28 13.05
CA ILE A 47 5.01 -1.14 12.99
C ILE A 47 5.83 -1.88 14.05
N TYR A 48 5.15 -2.64 14.90
CA TYR A 48 5.75 -3.49 15.92
C TYR A 48 5.20 -4.91 15.77
N ASN A 49 6.08 -5.92 15.75
CA ASN A 49 5.70 -7.34 15.54
C ASN A 49 4.77 -7.59 14.34
N GLY A 50 4.94 -6.83 13.26
CA GLY A 50 4.10 -6.93 12.05
C GLY A 50 2.71 -6.29 12.18
N ALA A 51 2.36 -5.75 13.35
CA ALA A 51 1.13 -4.99 13.58
C ALA A 51 1.40 -3.48 13.51
N LYS A 52 0.52 -2.75 12.83
CA LYS A 52 0.55 -1.29 12.85
C LYS A 52 0.09 -0.82 14.22
N LEU A 53 0.85 0.09 14.84
CA LEU A 53 0.47 0.72 16.10
C LEU A 53 -0.64 1.75 15.85
N THR A 54 -1.86 1.25 15.71
CA THR A 54 -3.09 2.03 15.62
C THR A 54 -4.11 1.40 16.55
N PRO A 55 -4.83 2.17 17.39
CA PRO A 55 -4.91 3.63 17.44
C PRO A 55 -3.85 4.30 18.35
N LEU A 56 -3.58 5.61 18.15
CA LEU A 56 -2.43 6.32 18.75
C LEU A 56 -2.58 6.62 20.25
N ASP A 57 -3.80 6.55 20.76
CA ASP A 57 -4.22 6.81 22.14
C ASP A 57 -4.01 5.62 23.08
N GLN A 58 -3.64 4.46 22.54
CA GLN A 58 -3.49 3.24 23.31
C GLN A 58 -2.04 3.09 23.86
N THR A 59 -1.91 2.51 25.06
CA THR A 59 -0.60 2.36 25.74
C THR A 59 0.28 1.32 25.06
N LEU A 60 1.60 1.51 25.11
CA LEU A 60 2.56 0.57 24.49
C LEU A 60 2.49 -0.85 25.09
N GLU A 61 2.14 -0.95 26.37
CA GLU A 61 1.93 -2.22 27.07
C GLU A 61 0.83 -3.08 26.41
N SER A 62 -0.21 -2.44 25.87
CA SER A 62 -1.32 -3.14 25.22
C SER A 62 -0.94 -3.81 23.90
N PHE A 63 0.14 -3.34 23.27
CA PHE A 63 0.71 -3.92 22.05
C PHE A 63 1.80 -4.96 22.36
N GLY A 64 2.00 -5.30 23.63
CA GLY A 64 2.98 -6.28 24.07
C GLY A 64 4.40 -5.73 24.15
N MET A 65 4.58 -4.40 24.28
CA MET A 65 5.88 -3.83 24.65
C MET A 65 6.07 -3.94 26.16
N SER A 66 6.39 -5.14 26.65
CA SER A 66 6.76 -5.34 28.05
C SER A 66 8.21 -4.89 28.30
N PRO A 67 8.49 -4.15 29.38
CA PRO A 67 9.84 -3.79 29.78
C PRO A 67 10.63 -4.95 30.43
N ASN A 68 10.01 -6.14 30.55
CA ASN A 68 10.56 -7.28 31.28
C ASN A 68 11.50 -8.17 30.47
N ASP A 69 11.52 -8.03 29.15
CA ASP A 69 12.38 -8.82 28.30
C ASP A 69 13.61 -7.98 27.94
N GLU A 70 14.81 -8.51 28.19
CA GLU A 70 16.09 -7.93 27.77
C GLU A 70 16.24 -7.91 26.22
N GLU A 71 15.15 -8.20 25.50
CA GLU A 71 15.05 -8.19 24.06
C GLU A 71 14.87 -6.76 23.54
N GLU A 72 15.75 -6.38 22.62
CA GLU A 72 15.73 -5.08 21.97
C GLU A 72 14.42 -4.91 21.18
N ILE A 73 13.49 -4.10 21.71
CA ILE A 73 12.20 -3.81 21.08
C ILE A 73 12.45 -3.09 19.75
N GLN A 74 12.27 -3.81 18.63
CA GLN A 74 12.46 -3.27 17.28
C GLN A 74 11.14 -2.74 16.70
N VAL A 75 11.09 -1.45 16.41
CA VAL A 75 9.96 -0.78 15.75
C VAL A 75 10.38 -0.32 14.37
N ILE A 76 9.58 -0.61 13.35
CA ILE A 76 9.85 -0.20 11.97
C ILE A 76 9.10 1.11 11.69
N LEU A 77 9.84 2.13 11.26
CA LEU A 77 9.31 3.41 10.80
C LEU A 77 9.18 3.39 9.28
N MET A 78 7.95 3.55 8.78
CA MET A 78 7.67 3.71 7.35
C MET A 78 7.09 5.11 7.08
N SER A 79 7.75 5.87 6.21
CA SER A 79 7.19 7.08 5.59
C SER A 79 5.94 6.72 4.79
N ASP A 80 4.85 7.48 4.88
CA ASP A 80 3.61 7.22 4.13
C ASP A 80 3.74 7.61 2.64
N GLY A 81 4.73 7.03 1.99
CA GLY A 81 4.98 7.13 0.56
C GLY A 81 4.59 5.87 -0.18
N SER A 82 3.49 5.21 0.20
CA SER A 82 2.73 4.28 -0.67
C SER A 82 1.62 3.57 0.12
N ASP A 83 0.39 3.70 -0.39
CA ASP A 83 -0.79 2.85 -0.19
C ASP A 83 -0.55 1.56 0.60
N THR A 84 -0.99 1.55 1.86
CA THR A 84 -1.26 0.32 2.61
C THR A 84 -2.75 0.29 2.93
N PRO A 85 -3.51 -0.69 2.39
CA PRO A 85 -4.95 -0.74 2.57
C PRO A 85 -5.31 -1.05 4.02
N HIS A 86 -6.24 -0.27 4.56
CA HIS A 86 -6.83 -0.44 5.89
C HIS A 86 -7.29 -1.90 6.11
N ALA A 87 -6.62 -2.60 7.02
CA ALA A 87 -7.14 -3.82 7.63
C ALA A 87 -8.10 -3.42 8.76
N THR A 88 -9.39 -3.34 8.47
CA THR A 88 -10.44 -3.32 9.48
C THR A 88 -10.72 -4.75 9.94
N THR A 89 -10.33 -5.07 11.17
CA THR A 89 -10.92 -6.18 11.93
C THR A 89 -12.35 -5.80 12.37
N PRO A 90 -13.28 -6.77 12.57
CA PRO A 90 -13.33 -7.42 13.88
C PRO A 90 -13.58 -8.95 13.85
N ARG A 91 -12.81 -9.64 14.71
CA ARG A 91 -13.17 -10.65 15.73
C ARG A 91 -14.46 -11.45 15.53
N SER A 92 -14.34 -12.79 15.44
CA SER A 92 -14.84 -13.79 16.42
C SER A 92 -14.98 -15.18 15.77
N SER A 93 -14.22 -16.14 16.27
CA SER A 93 -14.36 -17.58 15.99
C SER A 93 -15.74 -18.10 16.41
N PRO A 94 -16.30 -19.11 15.73
CA PRO A 94 -16.19 -20.45 16.33
C PRO A 94 -15.86 -21.58 15.32
N SER A 95 -15.17 -22.57 15.89
CA SER A 95 -14.98 -23.99 15.55
C SER A 95 -15.58 -24.57 14.27
N LEU A 96 -14.74 -25.28 13.50
CA LEU A 96 -15.13 -26.26 12.49
C LEU A 96 -15.82 -27.48 13.15
N PRO A 97 -16.71 -28.17 12.42
CA PRO A 97 -16.32 -29.49 11.94
C PRO A 97 -16.46 -29.63 10.42
N ALA A 98 -15.63 -30.53 9.89
CA ALA A 98 -15.51 -30.84 8.48
C ALA A 98 -16.67 -31.69 7.93
N SER A 99 -16.90 -31.49 6.62
CA SER A 99 -17.42 -32.43 5.61
C SER A 99 -18.79 -33.08 5.85
N ASN A 100 -19.77 -32.78 4.99
CA ASN A 100 -20.13 -33.61 3.82
C ASN A 100 -21.32 -33.00 3.04
N GLY A 101 -21.45 -33.30 1.75
CA GLY A 101 -22.77 -33.38 1.08
C GLY A 101 -23.25 -32.20 0.21
N GLN A 102 -22.90 -32.26 -1.08
CA GLN A 102 -23.76 -32.18 -2.27
C GLN A 102 -25.11 -31.39 -2.28
N ASN A 103 -25.23 -30.59 -3.34
CA ASN A 103 -26.39 -30.34 -4.22
C ASN A 103 -27.64 -29.53 -3.79
N ALA A 104 -27.86 -28.49 -4.61
CA ALA A 104 -29.09 -28.08 -5.30
C ALA A 104 -30.19 -27.27 -4.57
N ALA A 105 -30.42 -26.10 -5.19
CA ALA A 105 -31.69 -25.42 -5.47
C ALA A 105 -32.35 -24.50 -4.42
N SER A 106 -32.69 -23.31 -4.92
CA SER A 106 -33.85 -22.47 -4.61
C SER A 106 -33.65 -21.24 -3.69
N GLY A 107 -33.56 -20.08 -4.37
CA GLY A 107 -34.18 -18.78 -4.06
C GLY A 107 -34.12 -18.19 -2.64
N VAL A 108 -33.54 -16.99 -2.50
CA VAL A 108 -34.19 -15.75 -2.03
C VAL A 108 -33.14 -14.61 -1.80
N SER A 109 -33.37 -13.49 -2.48
CA SER A 109 -33.05 -12.09 -2.15
C SER A 109 -31.64 -11.65 -1.67
N LYS A 110 -30.82 -11.27 -2.67
CA LYS A 110 -30.09 -9.99 -2.82
C LYS A 110 -29.44 -9.34 -1.56
N LYS A 111 -28.19 -9.71 -1.27
CA LYS A 111 -27.14 -8.71 -0.99
C LYS A 111 -26.30 -8.59 -2.26
N SER A 112 -26.40 -7.48 -2.98
CA SER A 112 -25.64 -7.27 -4.20
C SER A 112 -24.14 -7.16 -3.86
N LYS A 113 -23.44 -8.30 -3.84
CA LYS A 113 -21.99 -8.33 -4.00
C LYS A 113 -21.73 -7.63 -5.33
N LYS A 114 -21.19 -6.41 -5.30
CA LYS A 114 -20.76 -5.68 -6.50
C LYS A 114 -19.90 -6.64 -7.29
N LYS A 115 -20.43 -7.17 -8.40
CA LYS A 115 -19.74 -8.16 -9.22
C LYS A 115 -18.52 -7.43 -9.76
N ASN A 116 -17.31 -7.83 -9.34
CA ASN A 116 -16.05 -7.30 -9.87
C ASN A 116 -15.99 -7.69 -11.35
N ARG A 117 -16.53 -6.82 -12.20
CA ARG A 117 -16.64 -7.00 -13.65
C ARG A 117 -15.76 -6.00 -14.36
N CYS A 118 -15.35 -6.36 -15.56
CA CYS A 118 -14.64 -5.47 -16.45
C CYS A 118 -15.50 -4.23 -16.74
N SER A 119 -14.90 -3.04 -16.66
CA SER A 119 -15.54 -1.76 -16.99
C SER A 119 -15.69 -1.53 -18.51
N PHE A 120 -15.17 -2.42 -19.35
CA PHE A 120 -15.24 -2.30 -20.80
C PHE A 120 -16.64 -2.68 -21.32
N LYS A 121 -17.22 -1.84 -22.18
CA LYS A 121 -18.64 -1.93 -22.60
C LYS A 121 -19.00 -3.25 -23.29
N SER A 122 -18.06 -3.85 -24.02
CA SER A 122 -18.28 -5.14 -24.71
C SER A 122 -17.75 -6.35 -23.94
N CYS A 123 -17.34 -6.19 -22.67
CA CYS A 123 -16.80 -7.27 -21.87
C CYS A 123 -17.64 -7.58 -20.63
N SER A 124 -18.09 -8.83 -20.52
CA SER A 124 -18.81 -9.34 -19.35
C SER A 124 -17.94 -10.13 -18.37
N SER A 125 -16.62 -10.22 -18.64
CA SER A 125 -15.66 -11.01 -17.86
C SER A 125 -15.41 -10.42 -16.46
N ALA A 126 -14.96 -11.27 -15.54
CA ALA A 126 -14.56 -10.85 -14.20
C ALA A 126 -13.31 -9.96 -14.25
N ALA A 127 -13.30 -8.89 -13.46
CA ALA A 127 -12.12 -8.04 -13.30
C ALA A 127 -11.07 -8.75 -12.45
N LEU A 128 -9.80 -8.63 -12.86
CA LEU A 128 -8.68 -9.23 -12.15
C LEU A 128 -8.29 -8.37 -10.95
N ARG A 129 -8.27 -8.95 -9.75
CA ARG A 129 -7.85 -8.24 -8.53
C ARG A 129 -6.36 -7.88 -8.52
N MET A 130 -5.53 -8.69 -9.17
CA MET A 130 -4.07 -8.52 -9.20
C MET A 130 -3.59 -7.34 -10.05
N VAL A 131 -4.40 -6.91 -11.03
CA VAL A 131 -4.04 -5.84 -11.97
C VAL A 131 -4.30 -4.46 -11.37
N GLY A 132 -5.23 -4.36 -10.42
CA GLY A 132 -5.67 -3.08 -9.88
C GLY A 132 -6.57 -2.30 -10.85
N ASN A 133 -6.74 -1.02 -10.56
CA ASN A 133 -7.41 -0.04 -11.40
C ASN A 133 -6.41 0.63 -12.37
N CYS A 134 -6.85 0.96 -13.58
CA CYS A 134 -6.02 1.71 -14.53
C CYS A 134 -5.70 3.10 -13.98
N SER A 135 -4.44 3.54 -14.02
CA SER A 135 -4.04 4.84 -13.46
C SER A 135 -4.64 6.05 -14.17
N HIS A 136 -5.07 5.91 -15.43
CA HIS A 136 -5.61 7.02 -16.23
C HIS A 136 -7.13 7.14 -16.12
N CYS A 137 -7.85 6.03 -16.25
CA CYS A 137 -9.32 6.02 -16.24
C CYS A 137 -9.93 5.39 -14.99
N GLN A 138 -9.11 4.91 -14.05
CA GLN A 138 -9.51 4.31 -12.76
C GLN A 138 -10.48 3.11 -12.87
N GLY A 139 -10.62 2.56 -14.07
CA GLY A 139 -11.47 1.41 -14.37
C GLY A 139 -10.84 0.08 -13.95
N LYS A 140 -11.68 -0.93 -13.69
CA LYS A 140 -11.24 -2.30 -13.39
C LYS A 140 -11.40 -3.17 -14.64
N PHE A 141 -10.38 -3.94 -14.98
CA PHE A 141 -10.38 -4.71 -16.22
C PHE A 141 -10.08 -6.19 -16.01
N CYS A 142 -10.50 -7.02 -16.97
CA CYS A 142 -10.18 -8.45 -17.00
C CYS A 142 -8.78 -8.68 -17.58
N ALA A 143 -8.30 -9.92 -17.58
CA ALA A 143 -6.98 -10.27 -18.13
C ALA A 143 -6.80 -9.86 -19.61
N LYS A 144 -7.89 -9.84 -20.39
CA LYS A 144 -7.89 -9.44 -21.80
C LYS A 144 -7.98 -7.93 -22.04
N HIS A 145 -8.37 -7.14 -21.04
CA HIS A 145 -8.57 -5.70 -21.18
C HIS A 145 -7.64 -4.90 -20.25
N ARG A 146 -6.54 -5.52 -19.82
CA ARG A 146 -5.58 -4.91 -18.89
C ARG A 146 -4.77 -3.78 -19.52
N LEU A 147 -4.42 -3.92 -20.80
CA LEU A 147 -3.63 -2.95 -21.53
C LEU A 147 -4.49 -1.73 -21.91
N LEU A 148 -3.87 -0.56 -22.03
CA LEU A 148 -4.58 0.69 -22.37
C LEU A 148 -5.28 0.59 -23.73
N GLU A 149 -4.65 -0.14 -24.66
CA GLU A 149 -5.10 -0.42 -26.02
C GLU A 149 -6.37 -1.27 -26.00
N ASP A 150 -6.40 -2.31 -25.18
CA ASP A 150 -7.51 -3.27 -25.17
C ASP A 150 -8.81 -2.67 -24.60
N HIS A 151 -8.71 -1.82 -23.58
CA HIS A 151 -9.89 -1.18 -22.98
C HIS A 151 -10.19 0.22 -23.53
N PHE A 152 -9.47 0.65 -24.57
CA PHE A 152 -9.60 1.97 -25.19
C PHE A 152 -9.53 3.08 -24.15
N CYS A 153 -8.41 3.11 -23.41
CA CYS A 153 -8.21 4.08 -22.34
C CYS A 153 -8.20 5.50 -22.89
N GLN A 154 -8.91 6.42 -22.22
CA GLN A 154 -8.87 7.84 -22.55
C GLN A 154 -7.46 8.45 -22.47
N GLY A 155 -6.62 7.93 -21.56
CA GLY A 155 -5.24 8.37 -21.39
C GLY A 155 -4.26 7.85 -22.44
N LEU A 156 -4.67 6.90 -23.30
CA LEU A 156 -3.78 6.29 -24.29
C LEU A 156 -3.24 7.33 -25.28
N GLN A 157 -4.08 8.27 -25.72
CA GLN A 157 -3.68 9.31 -26.67
C GLN A 157 -2.61 10.21 -26.08
N TYR A 158 -2.81 10.69 -24.84
CA TYR A 158 -1.83 11.52 -24.14
C TYR A 158 -0.49 10.80 -23.96
N CYS A 159 -0.51 9.52 -23.57
CA CYS A 159 0.71 8.72 -23.44
C CYS A 159 1.45 8.59 -24.77
N LYS A 160 0.71 8.41 -25.87
CA LYS A 160 1.28 8.30 -27.22
C LYS A 160 1.91 9.62 -27.67
N ASP A 161 1.22 10.74 -27.49
CA ASP A 161 1.72 12.06 -27.89
C ASP A 161 2.99 12.44 -27.12
N ASN A 162 3.01 12.26 -25.80
CA ASN A 162 4.21 12.49 -24.97
C ASN A 162 5.38 11.57 -25.36
N ALA A 163 5.12 10.31 -25.72
CA ALA A 163 6.17 9.42 -26.23
C ALA A 163 6.70 9.88 -27.59
N HIS A 164 5.81 10.31 -28.49
CA HIS A 164 6.18 10.86 -29.79
C HIS A 164 7.01 12.14 -29.67
N GLU A 165 6.62 13.06 -28.79
CA GLU A 165 7.33 14.32 -28.54
C GLU A 165 8.75 14.07 -28.04
N ARG A 166 8.93 13.18 -27.06
CA ARG A 166 10.28 12.82 -26.57
C ARG A 166 11.14 12.17 -27.63
N ASN A 167 10.55 11.29 -28.43
CA ASN A 167 11.27 10.65 -29.53
C ASN A 167 11.65 11.66 -30.61
N ALA A 168 10.75 12.60 -30.95
CA ALA A 168 11.03 13.67 -31.90
C ALA A 168 12.18 14.56 -31.40
N MET A 169 12.12 15.03 -30.14
CA MET A 169 13.16 15.86 -29.55
C MET A 169 14.52 15.15 -29.52
N LYS A 170 14.53 13.85 -29.19
CA LYS A 170 15.75 13.05 -29.21
C LYS A 170 16.31 12.93 -30.63
N LEU A 171 15.45 12.65 -31.61
CA LEU A 171 15.83 12.49 -33.01
C LEU A 171 16.34 13.80 -33.62
N GLU A 172 15.78 14.94 -33.23
CA GLU A 172 16.27 16.27 -33.59
C GLU A 172 17.63 16.57 -32.96
N SER A 173 17.85 16.17 -31.71
CA SER A 173 19.15 16.37 -31.03
C SER A 173 20.28 15.51 -31.61
N GLU A 174 19.95 14.34 -32.15
CA GLU A 174 20.90 13.39 -32.75
C GLU A 174 21.02 13.60 -34.27
N ARG A 175 20.27 14.55 -34.85
CA ARG A 175 20.31 14.85 -36.29
C ARG A 175 21.71 15.33 -36.68
N THR A 176 22.36 14.57 -37.54
CA THR A 176 23.64 14.97 -38.14
C THR A 176 23.41 16.08 -39.17
N ILE A 177 24.03 17.25 -38.94
CA ILE A 177 24.00 18.36 -39.90
C ILE A 177 25.10 18.09 -40.93
N THR A 178 24.72 17.71 -42.15
CA THR A 178 25.67 17.69 -43.28
C THR A 178 25.89 19.12 -43.73
N SER A 179 27.03 19.69 -43.36
CA SER A 179 27.49 20.97 -43.90
C SER A 179 27.65 20.82 -45.41
N LYS A 180 26.92 21.63 -46.18
CA LYS A 180 27.01 21.63 -47.64
C LYS A 180 28.32 22.32 -48.04
N VAL A 181 29.19 21.59 -48.74
CA VAL A 181 30.44 22.08 -49.34
C VAL A 181 30.15 22.72 -50.70
#